data_AF-A0A355T921-F1
#
_entry.id   AF-A0A355T921-F1
#
_cell.length_a   1.000
_cell.length_b   1.000
_cell.length_c   1.000
_cell.angle_alpha   90.00
_cell.angle_beta   90.00
_cell.angle_gamma   90.00
#
_symmetry.space_group_name_H-M   'P 1'
#
loop_
_entity.id
_entity.type
_entity.pdbx_description
1 polymer ?
#
loop_
_entity_poly.entity_id
_entity_poly.type
_entity_poly.pdbx_seq_one_letter_code
_entity_poly.pdbx_strand_id
1 'polypeptide(L)'
;MKNLLNKIFSWRRLPDELSYEDARAVLEKHSRAAKRELASRTDAPREVLYYLSEDEMLDVRVAVAANPSTPIQASEILVDDPEELVRVELARRISRLVPGADENMQGDLLERVIALVEKLAADKLPRVRAIVAEEIKATNNVPPRIVKKLANDVEISVAAPVLEYSPLLSDADLMELIAGSAVDGAAEAIARRENMGDEIVEKVAQSLDIPAVTALLANPNVQIREDTLDLLITTAIDVEALHEPLVMRPNLSIRAIKRIASFVARSLLEDLLAREGLDEETQKELRDRVMERVEDEDGTEKLDATLASVRKAYEAGKLDNALVTTLADTGQKECVSMALSLLIGVPVKKITEIMDAKSPEAITSVCWKAELSMRTALAVQKALSIKHTDLLLPKNGFEYPLEDKKMNLQLAFFEIEPKGEAG
;
A
#
# COMPACT_ATOMS: atom_id res chain seq x y z
N MET A 1 -3.18 -69.25 -8.28
CA MET A 1 -3.87 -68.34 -7.34
C MET A 1 -3.34 -66.90 -7.32
N LYS A 2 -2.10 -66.61 -7.79
CA LYS A 2 -1.55 -65.23 -7.85
C LYS A 2 -2.04 -64.35 -9.03
N ASN A 3 -2.62 -64.94 -10.09
CA ASN A 3 -3.12 -64.19 -11.26
C ASN A 3 -4.61 -63.80 -11.22
N LEU A 4 -5.36 -64.21 -10.19
CA LEU A 4 -6.76 -63.78 -9.99
C LEU A 4 -6.89 -62.55 -9.10
N LEU A 5 -5.93 -62.30 -8.20
CA LEU A 5 -5.94 -61.16 -7.28
C LEU A 5 -5.51 -59.84 -7.95
N ASN A 6 -4.66 -59.90 -8.97
CA ASN A 6 -4.27 -58.70 -9.75
C ASN A 6 -5.37 -58.18 -10.69
N LYS A 7 -6.45 -58.94 -10.92
CA LYS A 7 -7.59 -58.50 -11.75
C LYS A 7 -8.65 -57.70 -10.98
N ILE A 8 -8.56 -57.64 -9.65
CA ILE A 8 -9.56 -56.98 -8.80
C ILE A 8 -9.17 -55.52 -8.51
N PHE A 9 -7.90 -55.14 -8.69
CA PHE A 9 -7.41 -53.81 -8.29
C PHE A 9 -6.62 -53.02 -9.35
N SER A 10 -6.41 -53.56 -10.56
CA SER A 10 -5.87 -52.75 -11.66
C SER A 10 -7.03 -52.15 -12.46
N TRP A 11 -7.46 -50.94 -12.08
CA TRP A 11 -8.34 -50.18 -12.95
C TRP A 11 -7.66 -49.98 -14.32
N ARG A 12 -8.35 -50.42 -15.38
CA ARG A 12 -7.94 -50.22 -16.77
C ARG A 12 -8.68 -48.99 -17.27
N ARG A 13 -7.93 -48.07 -17.87
CA ARG A 13 -8.46 -46.85 -18.50
C ARG A 13 -9.65 -47.18 -19.42
N LEU A 14 -10.65 -46.30 -19.43
CA LEU A 14 -11.78 -46.40 -20.36
C LEU A 14 -11.30 -46.39 -21.82
N PRO A 15 -12.03 -47.04 -22.74
CA PRO A 15 -11.71 -47.02 -24.15
C PRO A 15 -11.71 -45.58 -24.70
N ASP A 16 -10.98 -45.33 -25.79
CA ASP A 16 -10.88 -44.00 -26.39
C ASP A 16 -12.24 -43.50 -26.89
N GLU A 17 -13.09 -44.39 -27.43
CA GLU A 17 -14.49 -44.13 -27.75
C GLU A 17 -15.40 -44.76 -26.69
N LEU A 18 -16.26 -43.95 -26.06
CA LEU A 18 -17.12 -44.41 -24.97
C LEU A 18 -18.46 -44.91 -25.49
N SER A 19 -18.75 -46.20 -25.31
CA SER A 19 -20.11 -46.71 -25.51
C SER A 19 -21.00 -46.47 -24.28
N TYR A 20 -22.32 -46.48 -24.46
CA TYR A 20 -23.25 -46.40 -23.33
C TYR A 20 -23.10 -47.58 -22.36
N GLU A 21 -22.79 -48.78 -22.88
CA GLU A 21 -22.56 -49.98 -22.06
C GLU A 21 -21.31 -49.84 -21.20
N ASP A 22 -20.23 -49.24 -21.74
CA ASP A 22 -19.01 -48.94 -20.98
C ASP A 22 -19.30 -47.97 -19.83
N ALA A 23 -20.04 -46.89 -20.11
CA ALA A 23 -20.44 -45.91 -19.12
C ALA A 23 -21.29 -46.54 -18.00
N ARG A 24 -22.26 -47.39 -18.35
CA ARG A 24 -23.10 -48.11 -17.38
C ARG A 24 -22.28 -49.06 -16.52
N ALA A 25 -21.35 -49.81 -17.12
CA ALA A 25 -20.52 -50.76 -16.38
C ALA A 25 -19.61 -50.08 -15.34
N VAL A 26 -19.23 -48.81 -15.55
CA VAL A 26 -18.49 -48.02 -14.56
C VAL A 26 -19.35 -47.69 -13.34
N LEU A 27 -20.62 -47.35 -13.54
CA LEU A 27 -21.54 -47.01 -12.45
C LEU A 27 -21.74 -48.21 -11.50
N GLU A 28 -21.83 -49.43 -12.04
CA GLU A 28 -22.02 -50.66 -11.28
C GLU A 28 -20.78 -51.08 -10.47
N LYS A 29 -19.57 -50.67 -10.88
CA LYS A 29 -18.30 -51.17 -10.30
C LYS A 29 -17.79 -50.40 -9.08
N HIS A 30 -18.48 -49.34 -8.62
CA HIS A 30 -18.10 -48.48 -7.48
C HIS A 30 -16.62 -48.03 -7.47
N SER A 31 -15.96 -47.95 -8.63
CA SER A 31 -14.55 -47.58 -8.73
C SER A 31 -14.41 -46.06 -8.81
N ARG A 32 -13.77 -45.45 -7.80
CA ARG A 32 -13.49 -44.01 -7.75
C ARG A 32 -12.80 -43.49 -9.01
N ALA A 33 -11.70 -44.12 -9.40
CA ALA A 33 -10.91 -43.72 -10.56
C ALA A 33 -11.73 -43.81 -11.86
N ALA A 34 -12.51 -44.89 -12.02
CA ALA A 34 -13.34 -45.08 -13.20
C ALA A 34 -14.46 -44.05 -13.31
N LYS A 35 -15.17 -43.79 -12.21
CA LYS A 35 -16.26 -42.80 -12.19
C LYS A 35 -15.73 -41.39 -12.42
N ARG A 36 -14.56 -41.07 -11.87
CA ARG A 36 -13.91 -39.77 -12.12
C ARG A 36 -13.47 -39.62 -13.57
N GLU A 37 -12.85 -40.64 -14.17
CA GLU A 37 -12.50 -40.60 -15.59
C GLU A 37 -13.77 -40.38 -16.43
N LEU A 38 -14.79 -41.21 -16.22
CA LEU A 38 -16.08 -41.09 -16.91
C LEU A 38 -16.70 -39.69 -16.77
N ALA A 39 -16.75 -39.14 -15.55
CA ALA A 39 -17.29 -37.81 -15.28
C ALA A 39 -16.51 -36.68 -15.96
N SER A 40 -15.22 -36.87 -16.24
CA SER A 40 -14.38 -35.86 -16.91
C SER A 40 -14.45 -35.91 -18.45
N ARG A 41 -15.12 -36.91 -19.03
CA ARG A 41 -15.18 -37.12 -20.47
C ARG A 41 -16.25 -36.25 -21.13
N THR A 42 -15.89 -35.57 -22.21
CA THR A 42 -16.84 -34.72 -22.96
C THR A 42 -17.86 -35.53 -23.76
N ASP A 43 -17.56 -36.79 -24.09
CA ASP A 43 -18.46 -37.75 -24.75
C ASP A 43 -19.29 -38.58 -23.75
N ALA A 44 -19.22 -38.29 -22.45
CA ALA A 44 -20.04 -38.96 -21.44
C ALA A 44 -21.55 -38.69 -21.67
N PRO A 45 -22.42 -39.73 -21.62
CA PRO A 45 -23.86 -39.55 -21.76
C PRO A 45 -24.44 -38.60 -20.69
N ARG A 46 -25.37 -37.73 -21.07
CA ARG A 46 -25.94 -36.70 -20.18
C ARG A 46 -26.66 -37.31 -18.96
N GLU A 47 -27.35 -38.43 -19.16
CA GLU A 47 -28.07 -39.17 -18.12
C GLU A 47 -27.11 -39.77 -17.10
N VAL A 48 -25.91 -40.17 -17.54
CA VAL A 48 -24.84 -40.68 -16.68
C VAL A 48 -24.25 -39.54 -15.85
N LEU A 49 -23.99 -38.38 -16.46
CA LEU A 49 -23.53 -37.19 -15.73
C LEU A 49 -24.57 -36.70 -14.73
N TYR A 50 -25.87 -36.77 -15.07
CA TYR A 50 -26.95 -36.51 -14.12
C TYR A 50 -26.90 -37.46 -12.93
N TYR A 51 -26.79 -38.77 -13.15
CA TYR A 51 -26.67 -39.74 -12.07
C TYR A 51 -25.43 -39.49 -11.19
N LEU A 52 -24.29 -39.17 -11.80
CA LEU A 52 -23.03 -38.91 -11.09
C LEU A 52 -23.03 -37.57 -10.33
N SER A 53 -24.00 -36.68 -10.56
CA SER A 53 -24.09 -35.41 -9.83
C SER A 53 -24.42 -35.60 -8.35
N GLU A 54 -25.03 -36.73 -7.98
CA GLU A 54 -25.34 -37.11 -6.59
C GLU A 54 -24.35 -38.16 -6.05
N ASP A 55 -23.24 -38.44 -6.75
CA ASP A 55 -22.29 -39.47 -6.32
C ASP A 55 -21.65 -39.12 -4.96
N GLU A 56 -21.47 -40.10 -4.09
CA GLU A 56 -20.89 -39.91 -2.76
C GLU A 56 -19.47 -39.33 -2.81
N MET A 57 -18.73 -39.56 -3.90
CA MET A 57 -17.34 -39.15 -4.03
C MET A 57 -17.22 -37.72 -4.57
N LEU A 58 -16.65 -36.85 -3.73
CA LEU A 58 -16.40 -35.43 -4.04
C LEU A 58 -15.72 -35.23 -5.40
N ASP A 59 -14.66 -35.97 -5.72
CA ASP A 59 -13.92 -35.76 -6.96
C ASP A 59 -14.67 -36.15 -8.22
N VAL A 60 -15.66 -37.04 -8.11
CA VAL A 60 -16.60 -37.34 -9.18
C VAL A 60 -17.55 -36.16 -9.37
N ARG A 61 -18.16 -35.65 -8.30
CA ARG A 61 -19.07 -34.49 -8.38
C ARG A 61 -18.37 -33.23 -8.90
N VAL A 62 -17.12 -32.99 -8.49
CA VAL A 62 -16.26 -31.92 -9.03
C VAL A 62 -16.05 -32.11 -10.54
N ALA A 63 -15.75 -33.32 -10.99
CA ALA A 63 -15.58 -33.61 -12.41
C ALA A 63 -16.88 -33.39 -13.21
N VAL A 64 -18.04 -33.79 -12.66
CA VAL A 64 -19.35 -33.51 -13.25
C VAL A 64 -19.62 -32.01 -13.32
N ALA A 65 -19.37 -31.26 -12.25
CA ALA A 65 -19.57 -29.80 -12.22
C ALA A 65 -18.74 -29.05 -13.27
N ALA A 66 -17.51 -29.51 -13.53
CA ALA A 66 -16.61 -28.94 -14.53
C ALA A 66 -16.91 -29.37 -15.97
N ASN A 67 -17.65 -30.48 -16.18
CA ASN A 67 -17.83 -31.06 -17.50
C ASN A 67 -18.79 -30.23 -18.38
N PRO A 68 -18.37 -29.79 -19.59
CA PRO A 68 -19.22 -29.04 -20.52
C PRO A 68 -20.51 -29.77 -20.94
N SER A 69 -20.48 -31.11 -20.97
CA SER A 69 -21.63 -31.95 -21.36
C SER A 69 -22.63 -32.18 -20.24
N THR A 70 -22.35 -31.69 -19.03
CA THR A 70 -23.25 -31.84 -17.87
C THR A 70 -24.57 -31.11 -18.11
N PRO A 71 -25.72 -31.83 -18.05
CA PRO A 71 -27.02 -31.23 -18.31
C PRO A 71 -27.40 -30.21 -17.23
N ILE A 72 -28.30 -29.30 -17.58
CA ILE A 72 -28.73 -28.22 -16.68
C ILE A 72 -29.43 -28.78 -15.42
N GLN A 73 -30.14 -29.91 -15.52
CA GLN A 73 -30.76 -30.60 -14.38
C GLN A 73 -29.73 -31.06 -13.34
N ALA A 74 -28.57 -31.55 -13.78
CA ALA A 74 -27.48 -31.92 -12.89
C ALA A 74 -26.86 -30.67 -12.22
N SER A 75 -26.83 -29.56 -12.97
CA SER A 75 -26.33 -28.27 -12.48
C SER A 75 -27.24 -27.69 -11.37
N GLU A 76 -28.55 -27.90 -11.48
CA GLU A 76 -29.55 -27.53 -10.47
C GLU A 76 -29.42 -28.33 -9.17
N ILE A 77 -28.85 -29.53 -9.22
CA ILE A 77 -28.49 -30.30 -8.02
C ILE A 77 -27.18 -29.78 -7.43
N LEU A 78 -26.15 -29.67 -8.28
CA LEU A 78 -24.78 -29.32 -7.86
C LEU A 78 -24.64 -27.89 -7.30
N VAL A 79 -25.59 -26.99 -7.61
CA VAL A 79 -25.57 -25.62 -7.08
C VAL A 79 -25.75 -25.56 -5.57
N ASP A 80 -26.40 -26.58 -4.97
CA ASP A 80 -26.57 -26.75 -3.53
C ASP A 80 -25.58 -27.77 -2.93
N ASP A 81 -24.59 -28.22 -3.69
CA ASP A 81 -23.62 -29.21 -3.19
C ASP A 81 -22.96 -28.69 -1.91
N PRO A 82 -22.84 -29.49 -0.84
CA PRO A 82 -22.23 -29.02 0.41
C PRO A 82 -20.77 -28.60 0.24
N GLU A 83 -20.06 -29.17 -0.74
CA GLU A 83 -18.64 -28.98 -0.93
C GLU A 83 -18.34 -27.77 -1.83
N GLU A 84 -17.56 -26.83 -1.31
CA GLU A 84 -17.15 -25.60 -2.01
C GLU A 84 -16.56 -25.89 -3.39
N LEU A 85 -15.72 -26.92 -3.50
CA LEU A 85 -15.02 -27.24 -4.76
C LEU A 85 -15.99 -27.58 -5.90
N VAL A 86 -17.13 -28.20 -5.59
CA VAL A 86 -18.15 -28.51 -6.59
C VAL A 86 -18.81 -27.22 -7.08
N ARG A 87 -19.21 -26.35 -6.14
CA ARG A 87 -19.85 -25.06 -6.46
C ARG A 87 -18.91 -24.10 -7.19
N VAL A 88 -17.60 -24.15 -6.90
CA VAL A 88 -16.54 -23.41 -7.59
C VAL A 88 -16.45 -23.82 -9.07
N GLU A 89 -16.36 -25.12 -9.37
CA GLU A 89 -16.31 -25.59 -10.75
C GLU A 89 -17.62 -25.32 -11.50
N LEU A 90 -18.75 -25.45 -10.80
CA LEU A 90 -20.05 -25.12 -11.36
C LEU A 90 -20.16 -23.63 -11.70
N ALA A 91 -19.78 -22.74 -10.80
CA ALA A 91 -19.78 -21.29 -11.02
C ALA A 91 -18.96 -20.90 -12.25
N ARG A 92 -17.75 -21.46 -12.37
CA ARG A 92 -16.91 -21.22 -13.54
C ARG A 92 -17.60 -21.65 -14.84
N ARG A 93 -18.16 -22.86 -14.86
CA ARG A 93 -18.80 -23.39 -16.08
C ARG A 93 -20.08 -22.63 -16.43
N ILE A 94 -20.98 -22.45 -15.46
CA ILE A 94 -22.32 -21.88 -15.70
C ILE A 94 -22.22 -20.40 -16.05
N SER A 95 -21.35 -19.62 -15.39
CA SER A 95 -21.18 -18.20 -15.72
C SER A 95 -20.66 -17.99 -17.15
N ARG A 96 -19.80 -18.90 -17.66
CA ARG A 96 -19.33 -18.86 -19.06
C ARG A 96 -20.41 -19.17 -20.10
N LEU A 97 -21.53 -19.77 -19.70
CA LEU A 97 -22.67 -19.98 -20.59
C LEU A 97 -23.44 -18.67 -20.85
N VAL A 98 -23.32 -17.67 -19.98
CA VAL A 98 -24.07 -16.41 -20.13
C VAL A 98 -23.56 -15.57 -21.31
N PRO A 99 -22.25 -15.28 -21.46
CA PRO A 99 -21.75 -14.54 -22.62
C PRO A 99 -22.07 -15.22 -23.97
N GLY A 100 -22.14 -16.55 -23.98
CA GLY A 100 -22.45 -17.36 -25.17
C GLY A 100 -23.95 -17.62 -25.41
N ALA A 101 -24.83 -17.11 -24.54
CA ALA A 101 -26.27 -17.13 -24.77
C ALA A 101 -26.62 -16.07 -25.84
N ASP A 102 -26.48 -16.45 -27.09
CA ASP A 102 -26.96 -15.71 -28.25
C ASP A 102 -28.50 -15.83 -28.38
N GLU A 103 -29.07 -15.19 -29.40
CA GLU A 103 -30.51 -15.28 -29.75
C GLU A 103 -30.98 -16.72 -30.05
N ASN A 104 -30.06 -17.70 -30.18
CA ASN A 104 -30.37 -19.10 -30.49
C ASN A 104 -30.53 -19.97 -29.24
N MET A 105 -30.17 -19.49 -28.06
CA MET A 105 -30.44 -20.17 -26.79
C MET A 105 -31.96 -20.15 -26.52
N GLN A 106 -32.58 -21.33 -26.31
CA GLN A 106 -33.99 -21.41 -25.96
C GLN A 106 -34.27 -20.60 -24.68
N GLY A 107 -35.30 -19.76 -24.68
CA GLY A 107 -35.63 -18.86 -23.57
C GLY A 107 -35.67 -19.56 -22.21
N ASP A 108 -36.33 -20.71 -22.13
CA ASP A 108 -36.42 -21.52 -20.90
C ASP A 108 -35.05 -21.97 -20.38
N LEU A 109 -34.10 -22.30 -21.27
CA LEU A 109 -32.76 -22.73 -20.87
C LEU A 109 -31.94 -21.54 -20.36
N LEU A 110 -32.08 -20.38 -20.99
CA LEU A 110 -31.44 -19.14 -20.54
C LEU A 110 -31.95 -18.73 -19.15
N GLU A 111 -33.25 -18.78 -18.91
CA GLU A 111 -33.84 -18.46 -17.61
C GLU A 111 -33.28 -19.37 -16.50
N ARG A 112 -33.13 -20.66 -16.77
CA ARG A 112 -32.54 -21.62 -15.83
C ARG A 112 -31.06 -21.34 -15.57
N VAL A 113 -30.28 -21.04 -16.61
CA VAL A 113 -28.87 -20.64 -16.46
C VAL A 113 -28.76 -19.38 -15.61
N ILE A 114 -29.58 -18.35 -15.88
CA ILE A 114 -29.62 -17.11 -15.10
C ILE A 114 -29.96 -17.39 -13.63
N ALA A 115 -30.94 -18.26 -13.36
CA ALA A 115 -31.30 -18.64 -12.00
C ALA A 115 -30.14 -19.30 -11.25
N LEU A 116 -29.35 -20.15 -11.92
CA LEU A 116 -28.14 -20.75 -11.35
C LEU A 116 -27.05 -19.71 -11.07
N VAL A 117 -26.78 -18.80 -12.02
CA VAL A 117 -25.80 -17.72 -11.84
C VAL A 117 -26.20 -16.82 -10.67
N GLU A 118 -27.47 -16.45 -10.57
CA GLU A 118 -27.98 -15.65 -9.46
C GLU A 118 -27.80 -16.35 -8.12
N LYS A 119 -28.04 -17.66 -8.06
CA LYS A 119 -27.85 -18.46 -6.86
C LYS A 119 -26.38 -18.55 -6.45
N LEU A 120 -25.47 -18.74 -7.40
CA LEU A 120 -24.03 -18.77 -7.16
C LEU A 120 -23.48 -17.38 -6.80
N ALA A 121 -24.03 -16.31 -7.37
CA ALA A 121 -23.77 -14.93 -6.95
C ALA A 121 -24.31 -14.62 -5.54
N ALA A 122 -25.18 -15.47 -5.00
CA ALA A 122 -25.69 -15.40 -3.63
C ALA A 122 -25.01 -16.40 -2.68
N ASP A 123 -23.97 -17.12 -3.13
CA ASP A 123 -23.33 -18.15 -2.33
C ASP A 123 -22.76 -17.58 -1.02
N LYS A 124 -22.80 -18.40 0.03
CA LYS A 124 -22.27 -18.03 1.35
C LYS A 124 -20.76 -17.79 1.32
N LEU A 125 -20.04 -18.46 0.43
CA LEU A 125 -18.60 -18.39 0.32
C LEU A 125 -18.17 -17.30 -0.69
N PRO A 126 -17.36 -16.31 -0.27
CA PRO A 126 -16.87 -15.24 -1.16
C PRO A 126 -16.19 -15.77 -2.42
N ARG A 127 -15.45 -16.86 -2.32
CA ARG A 127 -14.72 -17.45 -3.44
C ARG A 127 -15.63 -17.87 -4.59
N VAL A 128 -16.81 -18.43 -4.29
CA VAL A 128 -17.78 -18.83 -5.32
C VAL A 128 -18.33 -17.58 -6.02
N ARG A 129 -18.73 -16.57 -5.24
CA ARG A 129 -19.22 -15.29 -5.77
C ARG A 129 -18.18 -14.56 -6.61
N ALA A 130 -16.91 -14.58 -6.19
CA ALA A 130 -15.80 -13.96 -6.90
C ALA A 130 -15.57 -14.61 -8.28
N ILE A 131 -15.72 -15.94 -8.38
CA ILE A 131 -15.67 -16.64 -9.67
C ILE A 131 -16.82 -16.19 -10.57
N VAL A 132 -18.03 -16.06 -10.01
CA VAL A 132 -19.16 -15.55 -10.79
C VAL A 132 -18.87 -14.14 -11.29
N ALA A 133 -18.41 -13.24 -10.42
CA ALA A 133 -18.05 -11.88 -10.79
C ALA A 133 -16.98 -11.84 -11.89
N GLU A 134 -15.90 -12.62 -11.74
CA GLU A 134 -14.80 -12.66 -12.70
C GLU A 134 -15.24 -13.12 -14.10
N GLU A 135 -16.10 -14.14 -14.17
CA GLU A 135 -16.55 -14.72 -15.44
C GLU A 135 -17.58 -13.83 -16.17
N ILE A 136 -18.35 -13.01 -15.45
CA ILE A 136 -19.38 -12.14 -16.04
C ILE A 136 -18.98 -10.66 -16.14
N LYS A 137 -17.78 -10.30 -15.68
CA LYS A 137 -17.39 -8.90 -15.44
C LYS A 137 -17.46 -7.99 -16.65
N ALA A 138 -17.29 -8.52 -17.87
CA ALA A 138 -17.29 -7.73 -19.11
C ALA A 138 -18.55 -7.98 -19.97
N THR A 139 -19.57 -8.64 -19.41
CA THR A 139 -20.72 -9.15 -20.14
C THR A 139 -21.89 -8.16 -20.12
N ASN A 140 -22.61 -8.04 -21.25
CA ASN A 140 -23.76 -7.13 -21.40
C ASN A 140 -25.14 -7.84 -21.40
N ASN A 141 -25.18 -9.17 -21.47
CA ASN A 141 -26.41 -9.98 -21.52
C ASN A 141 -26.73 -10.69 -20.18
N VAL A 142 -26.26 -10.13 -19.07
CA VAL A 142 -26.60 -10.57 -17.71
C VAL A 142 -27.67 -9.65 -17.12
N PRO A 143 -28.64 -10.14 -16.34
CA PRO A 143 -29.56 -9.27 -15.62
C PRO A 143 -28.82 -8.24 -14.75
N PRO A 144 -29.08 -6.91 -14.91
CA PRO A 144 -28.35 -5.87 -14.18
C PRO A 144 -28.39 -6.03 -12.66
N ARG A 145 -29.47 -6.62 -12.12
CA ARG A 145 -29.61 -6.92 -10.69
C ARG A 145 -28.51 -7.83 -10.14
N ILE A 146 -27.98 -8.76 -10.93
CA ILE A 146 -26.88 -9.65 -10.52
C ILE A 146 -25.58 -8.84 -10.41
N VAL A 147 -25.29 -8.01 -11.41
CA VAL A 147 -24.13 -7.11 -11.40
C VAL A 147 -24.19 -6.14 -10.23
N LYS A 148 -25.33 -5.48 -10.00
CA LYS A 148 -25.51 -4.56 -8.87
C LYS A 148 -25.32 -5.26 -7.53
N LYS A 149 -25.78 -6.50 -7.39
CA LYS A 149 -25.57 -7.29 -6.18
C LYS A 149 -24.08 -7.57 -5.93
N LEU A 150 -23.35 -7.99 -6.96
CA LEU A 150 -21.90 -8.26 -6.85
C LEU A 150 -21.10 -6.98 -6.61
N ALA A 151 -21.51 -5.86 -7.20
CA ALA A 151 -20.87 -4.55 -7.00
C ALA A 151 -21.04 -4.02 -5.56
N ASN A 152 -22.12 -4.42 -4.89
CA ASN A 152 -22.39 -4.09 -3.47
C ASN A 152 -21.94 -5.22 -2.52
N ASP A 153 -21.18 -6.21 -3.01
CA ASP A 153 -20.70 -7.29 -2.17
C ASP A 153 -19.68 -6.77 -1.15
N VAL A 154 -19.76 -7.26 0.08
CA VAL A 154 -18.88 -6.81 1.18
C VAL A 154 -17.43 -7.21 0.99
N GLU A 155 -17.15 -8.16 0.10
CA GLU A 155 -15.82 -8.65 -0.21
C GLU A 155 -15.30 -8.01 -1.48
N ILE A 156 -14.19 -7.26 -1.39
CA ILE A 156 -13.61 -6.57 -2.54
C ILE A 156 -13.21 -7.53 -3.67
N SER A 157 -12.81 -8.77 -3.35
CA SER A 157 -12.52 -9.80 -4.37
C SER A 157 -13.73 -10.18 -5.24
N VAL A 158 -14.95 -9.87 -4.76
CA VAL A 158 -16.20 -10.09 -5.49
C VAL A 158 -16.63 -8.82 -6.23
N ALA A 159 -16.52 -7.66 -5.57
CA ALA A 159 -16.96 -6.39 -6.14
C ALA A 159 -16.00 -5.85 -7.21
N ALA A 160 -14.68 -5.93 -7.00
CA ALA A 160 -13.69 -5.29 -7.86
C ALA A 160 -13.80 -5.67 -9.35
N PRO A 161 -13.97 -6.96 -9.75
CA PRO A 161 -14.09 -7.31 -11.16
C PRO A 161 -15.26 -6.59 -11.85
N VAL A 162 -16.44 -6.54 -11.22
CA VAL A 162 -17.61 -5.90 -11.83
C VAL A 162 -17.52 -4.37 -11.77
N LEU A 163 -16.92 -3.80 -10.72
CA LEU A 163 -16.67 -2.36 -10.61
C LEU A 163 -15.70 -1.87 -11.70
N GLU A 164 -14.67 -2.66 -12.01
CA GLU A 164 -13.61 -2.31 -12.96
C GLU A 164 -14.01 -2.55 -14.43
N TYR A 165 -14.80 -3.59 -14.72
CA TYR A 165 -15.03 -4.01 -16.12
C TYR A 165 -16.49 -3.96 -16.58
N SER A 166 -17.48 -3.89 -15.68
CA SER A 166 -18.88 -4.06 -16.11
C SER A 166 -19.39 -2.89 -16.93
N PRO A 167 -19.98 -3.15 -18.11
CA PRO A 167 -20.69 -2.13 -18.89
C PRO A 167 -22.12 -1.88 -18.39
N LEU A 168 -22.59 -2.67 -17.41
CA LEU A 168 -23.98 -2.62 -16.91
C LEU A 168 -24.15 -1.73 -15.68
N LEU A 169 -23.07 -1.12 -15.18
CA LEU A 169 -23.10 -0.11 -14.12
C LEU A 169 -23.16 1.28 -14.76
N SER A 170 -24.18 2.06 -14.41
CA SER A 170 -24.29 3.45 -14.85
C SER A 170 -23.39 4.37 -14.03
N ASP A 171 -23.08 5.56 -14.55
CA ASP A 171 -22.30 6.57 -13.82
C ASP A 171 -22.96 6.92 -12.48
N ALA A 172 -24.29 6.95 -12.42
CA ALA A 172 -25.04 7.15 -11.17
C ALA A 172 -24.81 6.02 -10.16
N ASP A 173 -24.80 4.76 -10.62
CA ASP A 173 -24.49 3.61 -9.75
C ASP A 173 -23.05 3.71 -9.22
N LEU A 174 -22.08 4.05 -10.08
CA LEU A 174 -20.68 4.18 -9.70
C LEU A 174 -20.44 5.33 -8.71
N MET A 175 -21.10 6.47 -8.91
CA MET A 175 -21.05 7.61 -7.98
C MET A 175 -21.64 7.27 -6.61
N GLU A 176 -22.76 6.53 -6.58
CA GLU A 176 -23.36 6.04 -5.34
C GLU A 176 -22.40 5.09 -4.61
N LEU A 177 -21.75 4.19 -5.34
CA LEU A 177 -20.75 3.27 -4.80
C LEU A 177 -19.51 3.99 -4.26
N ILE A 178 -19.01 5.05 -4.92
CA ILE A 178 -17.90 5.86 -4.38
C ILE A 178 -18.33 6.58 -3.10
N ALA A 179 -19.56 7.09 -3.04
CA ALA A 179 -20.04 7.89 -1.91
C ALA A 179 -20.46 7.05 -0.68
N GLY A 180 -20.98 5.84 -0.93
CA GLY A 180 -21.67 5.03 0.08
C GLY A 180 -21.12 3.62 0.27
N SER A 181 -20.14 3.17 -0.52
CA SER A 181 -19.55 1.85 -0.31
C SER A 181 -18.82 1.79 1.03
N ALA A 182 -19.16 0.79 1.84
CA ALA A 182 -18.44 0.43 3.05
C ALA A 182 -17.23 -0.49 2.77
N VAL A 183 -16.98 -0.81 1.50
CA VAL A 183 -15.95 -1.77 1.09
C VAL A 183 -14.70 -1.02 0.65
N ASP A 184 -13.63 -1.22 1.41
CA ASP A 184 -12.30 -0.71 1.09
C ASP A 184 -11.85 -1.22 -0.28
N GLY A 185 -11.33 -0.32 -1.13
CA GLY A 185 -10.87 -0.63 -2.49
C GLY A 185 -11.94 -0.54 -3.58
N ALA A 186 -13.22 -0.27 -3.25
CA ALA A 186 -14.26 -0.09 -4.27
C ALA A 186 -13.97 1.11 -5.19
N ALA A 187 -13.63 2.27 -4.61
CA ALA A 187 -13.26 3.47 -5.38
C ALA A 187 -11.99 3.23 -6.21
N GLU A 188 -11.03 2.44 -5.69
CA GLU A 188 -9.83 2.03 -6.42
C GLU A 188 -10.16 1.19 -7.66
N ALA A 189 -11.04 0.20 -7.54
CA ALA A 189 -11.49 -0.60 -8.68
C ALA A 189 -12.20 0.27 -9.74
N ILE A 190 -13.00 1.25 -9.31
CA ILE A 190 -13.67 2.20 -10.22
C ILE A 190 -12.63 3.10 -10.92
N ALA A 191 -11.59 3.53 -10.21
CA ALA A 191 -10.53 4.37 -10.77
C ALA A 191 -9.68 3.67 -11.85
N ARG A 192 -9.70 2.32 -11.90
CA ARG A 192 -9.01 1.51 -12.91
C ARG A 192 -9.82 1.24 -14.18
N ARG A 193 -11.08 1.69 -14.25
CA ARG A 193 -11.93 1.51 -15.43
C ARG A 193 -11.29 2.11 -16.68
N GLU A 194 -11.47 1.44 -17.81
CA GLU A 194 -10.99 1.93 -19.11
C GLU A 194 -11.73 3.20 -19.56
N ASN A 195 -13.04 3.27 -19.29
CA ASN A 195 -13.89 4.40 -19.63
C ASN A 195 -14.53 4.97 -18.36
N MET A 196 -14.22 6.23 -18.06
CA MET A 196 -14.79 6.98 -16.94
C MET A 196 -15.33 8.32 -17.43
N GLY A 197 -16.55 8.66 -17.00
CA GLY A 197 -17.09 10.00 -17.18
C GLY A 197 -16.38 11.00 -16.27
N ASP A 198 -16.32 12.25 -16.73
CA ASP A 198 -15.77 13.41 -16.03
C ASP A 198 -16.23 13.56 -14.57
N GLU A 199 -17.51 13.30 -14.31
CA GLU A 199 -18.10 13.39 -12.97
C GLU A 199 -17.53 12.32 -12.02
N ILE A 200 -17.26 11.11 -12.53
CA ILE A 200 -16.68 10.02 -11.73
C ILE A 200 -15.22 10.32 -11.42
N VAL A 201 -14.45 10.83 -12.40
CA VAL A 201 -13.06 11.25 -12.23
C VAL A 201 -12.94 12.27 -11.09
N GLU A 202 -13.78 13.30 -11.15
CA GLU A 202 -13.84 14.33 -10.10
C GLU A 202 -14.25 13.74 -8.75
N LYS A 203 -15.25 12.83 -8.74
CA LYS A 203 -15.71 12.19 -7.51
C LYS A 203 -14.62 11.34 -6.84
N VAL A 204 -13.86 10.57 -7.62
CA VAL A 204 -12.72 9.79 -7.12
C VAL A 204 -11.64 10.74 -6.58
N ALA A 205 -11.31 11.80 -7.31
CA ALA A 205 -10.33 12.79 -6.85
C ALA A 205 -10.72 13.46 -5.52
N GLN A 206 -12.02 13.69 -5.30
CA GLN A 206 -12.56 14.29 -4.08
C GLN A 206 -12.76 13.30 -2.91
N SER A 207 -12.65 11.99 -3.17
CA SER A 207 -12.89 10.96 -2.13
C SER A 207 -11.86 10.97 -1.00
N LEU A 208 -10.66 11.54 -1.26
CA LEU A 208 -9.47 11.46 -0.40
C LEU A 208 -9.01 10.01 -0.08
N ASP A 209 -9.54 9.02 -0.79
CA ASP A 209 -9.08 7.63 -0.75
C ASP A 209 -7.76 7.54 -1.53
N ILE A 210 -6.64 7.45 -0.80
CA ILE A 210 -5.29 7.48 -1.37
C ILE A 210 -5.06 6.36 -2.40
N PRO A 211 -5.39 5.08 -2.12
CA PRO A 211 -5.42 4.03 -3.13
C PRO A 211 -6.19 4.39 -4.40
N ALA A 212 -7.40 4.94 -4.26
CA ALA A 212 -8.24 5.28 -5.41
C ALA A 212 -7.66 6.43 -6.26
N VAL A 213 -7.16 7.48 -5.60
CA VAL A 213 -6.50 8.61 -6.26
C VAL A 213 -5.21 8.15 -6.95
N THR A 214 -4.44 7.26 -6.31
CA THR A 214 -3.23 6.66 -6.88
C THR A 214 -3.55 5.91 -8.16
N ALA A 215 -4.58 5.05 -8.13
CA ALA A 215 -5.05 4.32 -9.30
C ALA A 215 -5.55 5.27 -10.41
N LEU A 216 -6.27 6.34 -10.05
CA LEU A 216 -6.74 7.35 -11.01
C LEU A 216 -5.57 8.05 -11.73
N LEU A 217 -4.54 8.46 -10.99
CA LEU A 217 -3.36 9.12 -11.54
C LEU A 217 -2.56 8.17 -12.46
N ALA A 218 -2.46 6.90 -12.07
CA ALA A 218 -1.79 5.87 -12.86
C ALA A 218 -2.59 5.43 -14.10
N ASN A 219 -3.89 5.74 -14.19
CA ASN A 219 -4.74 5.30 -15.29
C ASN A 219 -4.48 6.10 -16.58
N PRO A 220 -3.89 5.51 -17.64
CA PRO A 220 -3.55 6.23 -18.86
C PRO A 220 -4.77 6.57 -19.72
N ASN A 221 -5.91 5.89 -19.51
CA ASN A 221 -7.11 6.01 -20.34
C ASN A 221 -8.02 7.16 -19.90
N VAL A 222 -7.80 7.70 -18.70
CA VAL A 222 -8.62 8.77 -18.13
C VAL A 222 -8.02 10.12 -18.49
N GLN A 223 -8.85 11.06 -18.95
CA GLN A 223 -8.48 12.47 -19.01
C GLN A 223 -8.87 13.16 -17.71
N ILE A 224 -7.91 13.84 -17.08
CA ILE A 224 -8.15 14.60 -15.86
C ILE A 224 -8.13 16.08 -16.25
N ARG A 225 -9.23 16.78 -15.96
CA ARG A 225 -9.31 18.23 -16.19
C ARG A 225 -8.29 18.98 -15.33
N GLU A 226 -7.84 20.14 -15.81
CA GLU A 226 -6.77 20.91 -15.15
C GLU A 226 -7.14 21.32 -13.71
N ASP A 227 -8.40 21.69 -13.47
CA ASP A 227 -8.91 22.06 -12.15
C ASP A 227 -8.85 20.89 -11.15
N THR A 228 -9.26 19.69 -11.59
CA THR A 228 -9.17 18.47 -10.78
C THR A 228 -7.71 18.09 -10.51
N LEU A 229 -6.82 18.21 -11.51
CA LEU A 229 -5.40 17.94 -11.33
C LEU A 229 -4.76 18.95 -10.36
N ASP A 230 -5.13 20.23 -10.45
CA ASP A 230 -4.66 21.26 -9.53
C ASP A 230 -5.10 21.02 -8.08
N LEU A 231 -6.30 20.47 -7.87
CA LEU A 231 -6.77 20.00 -6.57
C LEU A 231 -5.89 18.84 -6.06
N LEU A 232 -5.66 17.81 -6.89
CA LEU A 232 -4.84 16.66 -6.54
C LEU A 232 -3.39 17.04 -6.17
N ILE A 233 -2.78 17.96 -6.93
CA ILE A 233 -1.44 18.49 -6.62
C ILE A 233 -1.42 19.20 -5.27
N THR A 234 -2.49 19.91 -4.92
CA THR A 234 -2.59 20.59 -3.62
C THR A 234 -2.68 19.58 -2.48
N THR A 235 -3.50 18.54 -2.64
CA THR A 235 -3.66 17.47 -1.64
C THR A 235 -2.38 16.64 -1.48
N ALA A 236 -1.61 16.46 -2.55
CA ALA A 236 -0.41 15.62 -2.55
C ALA A 236 0.78 16.20 -1.79
N ILE A 237 0.78 17.49 -1.42
CA ILE A 237 1.88 18.13 -0.69
C ILE A 237 2.24 17.33 0.57
N ASP A 238 1.23 16.90 1.33
CA ASP A 238 1.39 16.17 2.58
C ASP A 238 1.23 14.64 2.43
N VAL A 239 1.08 14.13 1.20
CA VAL A 239 0.82 12.71 0.92
C VAL A 239 1.86 12.15 -0.05
N GLU A 240 2.95 11.65 0.50
CA GLU A 240 4.10 11.10 -0.24
C GLU A 240 3.71 10.01 -1.24
N ALA A 241 2.71 9.17 -0.89
CA ALA A 241 2.20 8.12 -1.78
C ALA A 241 1.66 8.64 -3.12
N LEU A 242 1.29 9.92 -3.22
CA LEU A 242 0.79 10.53 -4.45
C LEU A 242 1.89 11.19 -5.30
N HIS A 243 3.11 11.33 -4.78
CA HIS A 243 4.19 12.07 -5.46
C HIS A 243 4.62 11.39 -6.76
N GLU A 244 4.97 10.10 -6.70
CA GLU A 244 5.38 9.33 -7.88
C GLU A 244 4.26 9.23 -8.93
N PRO A 245 3.01 8.85 -8.59
CA PRO A 245 1.90 8.82 -9.56
C PRO A 245 1.66 10.17 -10.26
N LEU A 246 1.81 11.29 -9.54
CA LEU A 246 1.70 12.63 -10.13
C LEU A 246 2.83 12.92 -11.12
N VAL A 247 4.07 12.59 -10.76
CA VAL A 247 5.26 12.84 -11.59
C VAL A 247 5.25 11.98 -12.85
N MET A 248 4.86 10.72 -12.73
CA MET A 248 4.78 9.76 -13.84
C MET A 248 3.62 10.05 -14.81
N ARG A 249 2.71 10.96 -14.46
CA ARG A 249 1.55 11.30 -15.29
C ARG A 249 1.98 11.89 -16.65
N PRO A 250 1.41 11.44 -17.78
CA PRO A 250 1.65 12.06 -19.08
C PRO A 250 0.98 13.44 -19.16
N ASN A 251 1.47 14.30 -20.06
CA ASN A 251 0.84 15.58 -20.42
C ASN A 251 0.61 16.58 -19.26
N LEU A 252 1.56 16.69 -18.32
CA LEU A 252 1.54 17.74 -17.31
C LEU A 252 1.79 19.11 -17.94
N SER A 253 1.01 20.11 -17.51
CA SER A 253 1.28 21.51 -17.87
C SER A 253 2.56 22.02 -17.17
N ILE A 254 3.23 23.02 -17.74
CA ILE A 254 4.41 23.64 -17.13
C ILE A 254 4.09 24.14 -15.71
N ARG A 255 2.88 24.68 -15.49
CA ARG A 255 2.41 25.10 -14.17
C ARG A 255 2.37 23.91 -13.20
N ALA A 256 1.78 22.79 -13.59
CA ALA A 256 1.72 21.59 -12.76
C ALA A 256 3.12 21.08 -12.41
N ILE A 257 4.03 21.02 -13.38
CA ILE A 257 5.43 20.61 -13.17
C ILE A 257 6.12 21.47 -12.11
N LYS A 258 6.02 22.81 -12.22
CA LYS A 258 6.63 23.74 -11.24
C LYS A 258 6.05 23.58 -9.83
N ARG A 259 4.75 23.30 -9.73
CA ARG A 259 4.06 23.04 -8.45
C ARG A 259 4.51 21.72 -7.83
N ILE A 260 4.52 20.63 -8.59
CA ILE A 260 4.97 19.31 -8.12
C ILE A 260 6.43 19.38 -7.66
N ALA A 261 7.28 20.04 -8.45
CA ALA A 261 8.69 20.26 -8.12
C ALA A 261 8.95 20.99 -6.79
N SER A 262 7.97 21.66 -6.18
CA SER A 262 8.17 22.38 -4.92
C SER A 262 8.16 21.48 -3.70
N PHE A 263 7.62 20.26 -3.80
CA PHE A 263 7.47 19.37 -2.64
C PHE A 263 7.96 17.94 -2.86
N VAL A 264 8.19 17.49 -4.10
CA VAL A 264 8.69 16.13 -4.35
C VAL A 264 10.17 15.97 -3.98
N ALA A 265 10.54 14.71 -3.68
CA ALA A 265 11.91 14.29 -3.42
C ALA A 265 12.81 14.48 -4.66
N ARG A 266 14.13 14.45 -4.42
CA ARG A 266 15.16 14.66 -5.44
C ARG A 266 15.02 13.71 -6.64
N SER A 267 14.86 12.41 -6.39
CA SER A 267 14.73 11.40 -7.45
C SER A 267 13.59 11.72 -8.43
N LEU A 268 12.42 12.08 -7.89
CA LEU A 268 11.25 12.45 -8.66
C LEU A 268 11.39 13.81 -9.35
N LEU A 269 12.17 14.73 -8.77
CA LEU A 269 12.50 16.00 -9.42
C LEU A 269 13.40 15.79 -10.65
N GLU A 270 14.34 14.83 -10.58
CA GLU A 270 15.16 14.43 -11.71
C GLU A 270 14.30 13.81 -12.83
N ASP A 271 13.29 13.00 -12.48
CA ASP A 271 12.30 12.47 -13.45
C ASP A 271 11.50 13.59 -14.13
N LEU A 272 11.09 14.63 -13.40
CA LEU A 272 10.44 15.80 -14.00
C LEU A 272 11.37 16.55 -14.97
N LEU A 273 12.66 16.68 -14.64
CA LEU A 273 13.66 17.34 -15.48
C LEU A 273 13.94 16.55 -16.78
N ALA A 274 13.83 15.23 -16.73
CA ALA A 274 14.04 14.35 -17.89
C ALA A 274 12.92 14.42 -18.94
N ARG A 275 11.81 15.12 -18.65
CA ARG A 275 10.66 15.23 -19.57
C ARG A 275 10.98 16.09 -20.79
N GLU A 276 10.50 15.64 -21.95
CA GLU A 276 10.56 16.42 -23.18
C GLU A 276 9.56 17.60 -23.16
N GLY A 277 9.89 18.69 -23.85
CA GLY A 277 8.99 19.84 -24.03
C GLY A 277 9.08 20.94 -22.97
N LEU A 278 10.05 20.88 -22.06
CA LEU A 278 10.33 21.96 -21.11
C LEU A 278 11.10 23.12 -21.77
N ASP A 279 10.66 24.36 -21.53
CA ASP A 279 11.40 25.56 -21.92
C ASP A 279 12.69 25.74 -21.09
N GLU A 280 13.64 26.52 -21.62
CA GLU A 280 14.94 26.74 -20.97
C GLU A 280 14.80 27.36 -19.56
N GLU A 281 13.79 28.22 -19.37
CA GLU A 281 13.51 28.87 -18.09
C GLU A 281 13.07 27.86 -17.03
N THR A 282 12.14 26.96 -17.36
CA THR A 282 11.66 25.92 -16.45
C THR A 282 12.75 24.90 -16.17
N GLN A 283 13.54 24.49 -17.18
CA GLN A 283 14.68 23.58 -16.96
C GLN A 283 15.69 24.17 -15.99
N LYS A 284 15.99 25.47 -16.11
CA LYS A 284 16.90 26.16 -15.19
C LYS A 284 16.33 26.17 -13.77
N GLU A 285 15.07 26.57 -13.60
CA GLU A 285 14.41 26.61 -12.29
C GLU A 285 14.41 25.22 -11.60
N LEU A 286 14.13 24.15 -12.35
CA LEU A 286 14.17 22.79 -11.81
C LEU A 286 15.60 22.37 -11.42
N ARG A 287 16.62 22.69 -12.22
CA ARG A 287 18.03 22.42 -11.88
C ARG A 287 18.48 23.15 -10.62
N ASP A 288 18.09 24.42 -10.47
CA ASP A 288 18.42 25.19 -9.28
C ASP A 288 17.82 24.52 -8.02
N ARG A 289 16.59 24.00 -8.10
CA ARG A 289 15.94 23.23 -7.02
C ARG A 289 16.55 21.86 -6.75
N VAL A 290 17.12 21.20 -7.77
CA VAL A 290 17.88 19.96 -7.58
C VAL A 290 19.16 20.28 -6.79
N MET A 291 19.88 21.33 -7.17
CA MET A 291 21.10 21.76 -6.49
C MET A 291 20.84 22.15 -5.02
N GLU A 292 19.77 22.89 -4.75
CA GLU A 292 19.37 23.24 -3.38
C GLU A 292 19.16 21.99 -2.51
N ARG A 293 18.47 20.96 -3.04
CA ARG A 293 18.29 19.67 -2.33
C ARG A 293 19.60 18.92 -2.11
N VAL A 294 20.53 18.97 -3.06
CA VAL A 294 21.87 18.35 -2.88
C VAL A 294 22.62 19.05 -1.76
N GLU A 295 22.58 20.38 -1.69
CA GLU A 295 23.23 21.14 -0.63
C GLU A 295 22.64 20.81 0.76
N ASP A 296 21.32 20.63 0.85
CA ASP A 296 20.63 20.20 2.07
C ASP A 296 20.98 18.75 2.48
N GLU A 297 20.99 17.80 1.52
CA GLU A 297 21.37 16.40 1.76
C GLU A 297 22.84 16.29 2.20
N ASP A 298 23.76 16.95 1.49
CA ASP A 298 25.17 17.03 1.85
C ASP A 298 25.37 17.68 3.23
N GLY A 299 24.59 18.71 3.54
CA GLY A 299 24.60 19.38 4.84
C GLY A 299 24.17 18.45 5.96
N THR A 300 23.10 17.69 5.73
CA THR A 300 22.54 16.71 6.68
C THR A 300 23.50 15.55 6.91
N GLU A 301 24.05 14.95 5.84
CA GLU A 301 25.04 13.87 5.96
C GLU A 301 26.32 14.33 6.69
N LYS A 302 26.81 15.54 6.42
CA LYS A 302 27.96 16.11 7.13
C LYS A 302 27.65 16.36 8.60
N LEU A 303 26.44 16.83 8.93
CA LEU A 303 26.00 17.02 10.30
C LEU A 303 25.89 15.68 11.05
N ASP A 304 25.30 14.65 10.43
CA ASP A 304 25.19 13.32 11.03
C ASP A 304 26.57 12.67 11.26
N ALA A 305 27.48 12.79 10.29
CA ALA A 305 28.85 12.31 10.43
C ALA A 305 29.62 13.02 11.55
N THR A 306 29.44 14.35 11.69
CA THR A 306 30.07 15.11 12.77
C THR A 306 29.47 14.78 14.14
N LEU A 307 28.15 14.66 14.25
CA LEU A 307 27.48 14.20 15.48
C LEU A 307 27.91 12.77 15.88
N ALA A 308 28.06 11.85 14.92
CA ALA A 308 28.59 10.51 15.17
C ALA A 308 30.04 10.55 15.67
N SER A 309 30.86 11.46 15.16
CA SER A 309 32.25 11.65 15.62
C SER A 309 32.31 12.10 17.09
N VAL A 310 31.38 12.96 17.53
CA VAL A 310 31.26 13.41 18.93
C VAL A 310 30.90 12.26 19.85
N ARG A 311 29.93 11.41 19.45
CA ARG A 311 29.57 10.20 20.21
C ARG A 311 30.75 9.24 20.36
N LYS A 312 31.48 9.00 19.27
CA LYS A 312 32.67 8.15 19.28
C LYS A 312 33.79 8.71 20.16
N ALA A 313 33.98 10.03 20.17
CA ALA A 313 34.95 10.69 21.04
C ALA A 313 34.58 10.53 22.52
N TYR A 314 33.29 10.60 22.86
CA TYR A 314 32.79 10.35 24.22
C TYR A 314 33.03 8.90 24.67
N GLU A 315 32.65 7.92 23.85
CA GLU A 315 32.87 6.49 24.14
C GLU A 315 34.36 6.16 24.31
N ALA A 316 35.24 6.84 23.57
CA ALA A 316 36.68 6.69 23.69
C ALA A 316 37.31 7.46 24.87
N GLY A 317 36.52 8.19 25.67
CA GLY A 317 36.99 9.04 26.77
C GLY A 317 37.83 10.24 26.32
N LYS A 318 37.69 10.67 25.06
CA LYS A 318 38.44 11.76 24.42
C LYS A 318 37.61 13.04 24.25
N LEU A 319 36.39 13.08 24.77
CA LEU A 319 35.56 14.28 24.77
C LEU A 319 36.04 15.23 25.88
N ASP A 320 37.08 16.00 25.58
CA ASP A 320 37.76 16.89 26.53
C ASP A 320 37.54 18.38 26.23
N ASN A 321 38.16 19.24 27.06
CA ASN A 321 38.14 20.68 26.91
C ASN A 321 38.62 21.17 25.54
N ALA A 322 39.62 20.52 24.95
CA ALA A 322 40.18 20.94 23.67
C ALA A 322 39.19 20.65 22.54
N LEU A 323 38.56 19.46 22.56
CA LEU A 323 37.58 19.08 21.56
C LEU A 323 36.34 19.98 21.61
N VAL A 324 35.77 20.21 22.80
CA VAL A 324 34.57 21.06 22.94
C VAL A 324 34.86 22.51 22.55
N THR A 325 36.04 23.04 22.90
CA THR A 325 36.48 24.37 22.44
C THR A 325 36.57 24.43 20.93
N THR A 326 37.14 23.41 20.28
CA THR A 326 37.25 23.35 18.82
C THR A 326 35.88 23.34 18.13
N LEU A 327 34.93 22.57 18.66
CA LEU A 327 33.55 22.54 18.15
C LEU A 327 32.87 23.91 18.29
N ALA A 328 33.10 24.60 19.42
CA ALA A 328 32.57 25.94 19.66
C ALA A 328 33.19 26.99 18.73
N ASP A 329 34.52 27.01 18.60
CA ASP A 329 35.23 27.99 17.76
C ASP A 329 34.92 27.83 16.26
N THR A 330 34.59 26.61 15.83
CA THR A 330 34.14 26.32 14.45
C THR A 330 32.64 26.56 14.23
N GLY A 331 31.90 26.98 15.26
CA GLY A 331 30.48 27.33 15.16
C GLY A 331 29.52 26.15 15.07
N GLN A 332 29.96 24.93 15.39
CA GLN A 332 29.15 23.71 15.31
C GLN A 332 28.24 23.56 16.54
N LYS A 333 27.17 24.35 16.60
CA LYS A 333 26.29 24.46 17.77
C LYS A 333 25.64 23.13 18.15
N GLU A 334 25.18 22.37 17.17
CA GLU A 334 24.53 21.06 17.35
C GLU A 334 25.51 20.04 17.95
N CYS A 335 26.76 20.07 17.50
CA CYS A 335 27.83 19.23 18.05
C CYS A 335 28.20 19.61 19.48
N VAL A 336 28.18 20.91 19.82
CA VAL A 336 28.38 21.39 21.20
C VAL A 336 27.22 20.96 22.09
N SER A 337 25.96 21.06 21.63
CA SER A 337 24.79 20.55 22.35
C SER A 337 24.91 19.05 22.63
N MET A 338 25.31 18.27 21.63
CA MET A 338 25.55 16.83 21.76
C MET A 338 26.67 16.53 22.75
N ALA A 339 27.78 17.25 22.68
CA ALA A 339 28.90 17.06 23.59
C ALA A 339 28.50 17.32 25.05
N LEU A 340 27.83 18.44 25.32
CA LEU A 340 27.36 18.79 26.67
C LEU A 340 26.33 17.78 27.19
N SER A 341 25.40 17.34 26.33
CA SER A 341 24.41 16.31 26.64
C SER A 341 25.05 15.01 27.10
N LEU A 342 26.06 14.51 26.37
CA LEU A 342 26.79 13.29 26.71
C LEU A 342 27.59 13.44 28.00
N LEU A 343 28.25 14.58 28.21
CA LEU A 343 29.08 14.82 29.40
C LEU A 343 28.26 14.87 30.70
N ILE A 344 27.03 15.41 30.67
CA ILE A 344 26.20 15.55 31.88
C ILE A 344 25.06 14.53 31.99
N GLY A 345 24.85 13.70 30.97
CA GLY A 345 23.79 12.68 30.94
C GLY A 345 22.37 13.23 30.80
N VAL A 346 22.19 14.40 30.18
CA VAL A 346 20.88 15.06 29.98
C VAL A 346 20.46 14.98 28.51
N PRO A 347 19.18 14.80 28.17
CA PRO A 347 18.73 14.75 26.77
C PRO A 347 19.15 15.99 25.95
N VAL A 348 19.62 15.77 24.71
CA VAL A 348 20.14 16.83 23.81
C VAL A 348 19.15 17.99 23.66
N LYS A 349 17.84 17.68 23.61
CA LYS A 349 16.78 18.67 23.47
C LYS A 349 16.81 19.74 24.58
N LYS A 350 17.00 19.32 25.83
CA LYS A 350 17.11 20.25 26.98
C LYS A 350 18.36 21.13 26.87
N ILE A 351 19.47 20.57 26.39
CA ILE A 351 20.71 21.35 26.18
C ILE A 351 20.52 22.39 25.08
N THR A 352 19.88 22.01 23.97
CA THR A 352 19.58 22.93 22.88
C THR A 352 18.67 24.08 23.36
N GLU A 353 17.65 23.79 24.16
CA GLU A 353 16.79 24.83 24.79
C GLU A 353 17.60 25.82 25.64
N ILE A 354 18.59 25.34 26.41
CA ILE A 354 19.48 26.20 27.22
C ILE A 354 20.37 27.06 26.31
N MET A 355 20.90 26.49 25.24
CA MET A 355 21.76 27.20 24.28
C MET A 355 20.99 28.27 23.51
N ASP A 356 19.73 27.98 23.14
CA ASP A 356 18.83 28.92 22.45
C ASP A 356 18.37 30.07 23.35
N ALA A 357 18.25 29.83 24.66
CA ALA A 357 17.98 30.87 25.64
C ALA A 357 19.10 31.92 25.73
N LYS A 358 20.30 31.62 25.19
CA LYS A 358 21.47 32.51 25.14
C LYS A 358 21.82 33.15 26.48
N SER A 359 21.53 32.45 27.58
CA SER A 359 21.83 32.91 28.93
C SER A 359 23.29 32.58 29.29
N PRO A 360 24.17 33.58 29.48
CA PRO A 360 25.57 33.36 29.82
C PRO A 360 25.72 32.52 31.10
N GLU A 361 24.86 32.77 32.09
CA GLU A 361 24.85 32.07 33.37
C GLU A 361 24.44 30.60 33.20
N ALA A 362 23.42 30.31 32.41
CA ALA A 362 22.95 28.94 32.18
C ALA A 362 23.98 28.11 31.42
N ILE A 363 24.53 28.66 30.32
CA ILE A 363 25.56 28.01 29.50
C ILE A 363 26.82 27.73 30.33
N THR A 364 27.24 28.70 31.13
CA THR A 364 28.38 28.57 32.04
C THR A 364 28.14 27.46 33.07
N SER A 365 26.94 27.39 33.63
CA SER A 365 26.57 26.38 34.62
C SER A 365 26.52 24.95 34.03
N VAL A 366 26.04 24.81 32.79
CA VAL A 366 26.07 23.53 32.06
C VAL A 366 27.51 23.09 31.78
N CYS A 367 28.37 23.99 31.30
CA CYS A 367 29.79 23.68 31.07
C CYS A 367 30.50 23.29 32.37
N TRP A 368 30.17 23.96 33.48
CA TRP A 368 30.70 23.62 34.81
C TRP A 368 30.25 22.24 35.30
N LYS A 369 28.97 21.88 35.10
CA LYS A 369 28.47 20.52 35.40
C LYS A 369 29.17 19.46 34.55
N ALA A 370 29.47 19.78 33.29
CA ALA A 370 30.21 18.94 32.36
C ALA A 370 31.73 18.81 32.67
N GLU A 371 32.20 19.38 33.78
CA GLU A 371 33.61 19.40 34.18
C GLU A 371 34.54 20.05 33.16
N LEU A 372 33.99 20.94 32.33
CA LEU A 372 34.76 21.76 31.42
C LEU A 372 35.36 22.96 32.18
N SER A 373 36.37 23.56 31.56
CA SER A 373 37.04 24.75 32.04
C SER A 373 36.22 25.99 31.69
N MET A 374 36.42 27.05 32.47
CA MET A 374 35.78 28.34 32.18
C MET A 374 36.21 28.92 30.82
N ARG A 375 37.39 28.54 30.30
CA ARG A 375 37.84 28.94 28.96
C ARG A 375 36.99 28.29 27.87
N THR A 376 36.69 27.00 28.01
CA THR A 376 35.76 26.30 27.12
C THR A 376 34.35 26.87 27.23
N ALA A 377 33.89 27.16 28.46
CA ALA A 377 32.59 27.80 28.66
C ALA A 377 32.48 29.17 27.95
N LEU A 378 33.57 29.96 27.97
CA LEU A 378 33.63 31.23 27.23
C LEU A 378 33.62 31.03 25.72
N ALA A 379 34.31 30.01 25.19
CA ALA A 379 34.26 29.67 23.76
C ALA A 379 32.83 29.32 23.33
N VAL A 380 32.13 28.49 24.12
CA VAL A 380 30.71 28.15 23.88
C VAL A 380 29.81 29.39 23.92
N GLN A 381 30.00 30.29 24.89
CA GLN A 381 29.23 31.54 24.95
C GLN A 381 29.45 32.41 23.70
N LYS A 382 30.68 32.49 23.19
CA LYS A 382 31.01 33.24 21.96
C LYS A 382 30.39 32.60 20.71
N ALA A 383 30.42 31.28 20.62
CA ALA A 383 29.81 30.52 19.52
C ALA A 383 28.30 30.78 19.39
N LEU A 384 27.63 31.11 20.50
CA LEU A 384 26.20 31.43 20.57
C LEU A 384 25.87 32.91 20.30
N SER A 385 26.88 33.71 19.92
CA SER A 385 26.73 35.13 19.58
C SER A 385 26.12 35.97 20.72
N ILE A 386 26.46 35.63 21.96
CA ILE A 386 26.12 36.45 23.14
C ILE A 386 26.86 37.79 23.03
N LYS A 387 26.19 38.90 23.41
CA LYS A 387 26.79 40.24 23.38
C LYS A 387 28.04 40.27 24.25
N HIS A 388 29.08 40.96 23.79
CA HIS A 388 30.35 41.03 24.51
C HIS A 388 30.22 41.59 25.93
N THR A 389 29.25 42.48 26.18
CA THR A 389 28.96 43.05 27.51
C THR A 389 28.39 42.05 28.50
N ASP A 390 27.77 40.97 28.00
CA ASP A 390 27.01 40.02 28.78
C ASP A 390 27.79 38.72 29.00
N LEU A 391 28.95 38.56 28.33
CA LEU A 391 29.84 37.40 28.49
C LEU A 391 30.36 37.29 29.92
N LEU A 392 30.28 36.09 30.48
CA LEU A 392 30.92 35.78 31.75
C LEU A 392 32.39 35.43 31.50
N LEU A 393 33.28 36.27 32.05
CA LEU A 393 34.72 36.10 31.92
C LEU A 393 35.32 35.28 33.08
N PRO A 394 36.42 34.54 32.86
CA PRO A 394 37.07 33.78 33.92
C PRO A 394 37.60 34.69 35.04
N LYS A 395 37.37 34.29 36.30
CA LYS A 395 38.00 34.90 37.47
C LYS A 395 39.44 34.39 37.60
N ASN A 396 40.39 35.26 37.92
CA ASN A 396 41.82 34.93 38.02
C ASN A 396 42.42 34.23 36.77
N GLY A 397 41.74 34.33 35.60
CA GLY A 397 42.19 33.77 34.33
C GLY A 397 41.86 32.29 34.08
N PHE A 398 41.24 31.59 35.03
CA PHE A 398 40.86 30.18 34.89
C PHE A 398 39.63 29.74 35.71
N GLU A 399 39.24 30.45 36.76
CA GLU A 399 38.13 30.07 37.65
C GLU A 399 36.77 30.51 37.10
N TYR A 400 35.73 29.78 37.50
CA TYR A 400 34.34 30.18 37.23
C TYR A 400 33.99 31.45 38.03
N PRO A 401 33.33 32.45 37.41
CA PRO A 401 33.00 33.71 38.07
C PRO A 401 31.75 33.62 38.96
N LEU A 402 30.94 32.57 38.81
CA LEU A 402 29.73 32.33 39.59
C LEU A 402 30.03 31.42 40.77
N GLU A 403 29.36 31.65 41.91
CA GLU A 403 29.38 30.73 43.04
C GLU A 403 28.64 29.41 42.69
N ASP A 404 29.13 28.28 43.20
CA ASP A 404 28.55 26.95 42.96
C ASP A 404 27.04 26.90 43.26
N LYS A 405 26.60 27.58 44.32
CA LYS A 405 25.18 27.70 44.67
C LYS A 405 24.36 28.37 43.54
N LYS A 406 24.90 29.41 42.92
CA LYS A 406 24.25 30.11 41.81
C LYS A 406 24.23 29.26 40.54
N MET A 407 25.31 28.52 40.25
CA MET A 407 25.33 27.60 39.11
C MET A 407 24.35 26.45 39.29
N ASN A 408 24.23 25.89 40.50
CA ASN A 408 23.23 24.89 40.82
C ASN A 408 21.78 25.41 40.70
N LEU A 409 21.53 26.68 41.06
CA LEU A 409 20.22 27.31 40.84
C LEU A 409 19.88 27.43 39.35
N GLN A 410 20.87 27.78 38.51
CA GLN A 410 20.68 27.83 37.06
C GLN A 410 20.36 26.45 36.48
N LEU A 411 21.07 25.39 36.91
CA LEU A 411 20.77 24.02 36.49
C LEU A 411 19.36 23.58 36.89
N ALA A 412 18.96 23.87 38.13
CA ALA A 412 17.64 23.52 38.64
C ALA A 412 16.49 24.24 37.90
N PHE A 413 16.71 25.47 37.43
CA PHE A 413 15.74 26.20 36.61
C PHE A 413 15.38 25.45 35.31
N PHE A 414 16.32 24.69 34.75
CA PHE A 414 16.12 23.84 33.57
C PHE A 414 15.87 22.37 33.93
N GLU A 415 15.53 22.08 35.18
CA GLU A 415 15.29 20.72 35.69
C GLU A 415 16.50 19.77 35.48
N ILE A 416 17.71 20.32 35.57
CA ILE A 416 18.96 19.54 35.57
C ILE A 416 19.39 19.36 37.02
N GLU A 417 19.73 18.12 37.39
CA GLU A 417 20.21 17.83 38.75
C GLU A 417 21.41 18.72 39.11
N PRO A 418 21.50 19.21 40.35
CA PRO A 418 22.66 19.99 40.80
C PRO A 418 23.94 19.15 40.73
N LYS A 419 25.10 19.80 40.60
CA LYS A 419 26.39 19.16 40.80
C LYS A 419 26.57 18.96 42.31
N GLY A 420 26.78 17.72 42.75
CA GLY A 420 26.98 17.40 44.16
C GLY A 420 28.17 18.19 44.74
N GLU A 421 28.08 18.56 46.02
CA GLU A 421 29.21 19.19 46.72
C GLU A 421 30.39 18.20 46.71
N ALA A 422 31.53 18.62 46.17
CA ALA A 422 32.77 17.89 46.35
C ALA A 422 33.08 17.91 47.85
N GLY A 423 32.95 16.75 48.50
CA GLY A 423 33.29 16.55 49.91
C GLY A 423 34.77 16.74 50.19
#